data_AF-A0A7S2C6E6-F1
#
_entry.id   AF-A0A7S2C6E6-F1
#
_cell.length_a   1.000
_cell.length_b   1.000
_cell.length_c   1.000
_cell.angle_alpha   90.00
_cell.angle_beta   90.00
_cell.angle_gamma   90.00
#
_symmetry.space_group_name_H-M   'P 1'
#
loop_
_entity.id
_entity.type
_entity.pdbx_description
1 polymer ?
#
loop_
_entity_poly.entity_id
_entity_poly.type
_entity_poly.pdbx_seq_one_letter_code
_entity_poly.pdbx_strand_id
1 'polypeptide(L)'
;PGGGSDGTDLVVGQLSDEAFASSLASALASKGFCVIDLALEDGLAEKARTEADALRAEDRFYQPPALIADGLLGPEGSARIAELAAPSPGGGGAGAGATLDDVDTMISSIGVS
;
A
#
# COMPACT_ATOMS: atom_id res chain seq x y z
N PRO A 1 -27.22 -2.25 3.80
CA PRO A 1 -26.78 -0.89 4.14
C PRO A 1 -25.33 -0.93 4.63
N GLY A 2 -24.40 -0.84 3.67
CA GLY A 2 -22.96 -0.93 3.92
C GLY A 2 -22.46 0.29 4.67
N GLY A 3 -21.73 0.06 5.76
CA GLY A 3 -21.07 1.11 6.51
C GLY A 3 -19.98 1.73 5.65
N GLY A 4 -20.17 2.97 5.22
CA GLY A 4 -19.04 3.83 4.92
C GLY A 4 -18.29 4.04 6.22
N SER A 5 -17.04 3.58 6.28
CA SER A 5 -16.12 3.90 7.36
C SER A 5 -16.00 5.43 7.45
N ASP A 6 -16.19 5.99 8.65
CA ASP A 6 -16.40 7.42 8.95
C ASP A 6 -15.15 8.31 8.75
N GLY A 7 -14.31 7.98 7.78
CA GLY A 7 -13.04 8.66 7.50
C GLY A 7 -12.45 8.40 6.11
N THR A 8 -13.17 7.72 5.22
CA THR A 8 -12.72 7.49 3.84
C THR A 8 -13.11 8.68 2.95
N ASP A 9 -12.15 9.23 2.21
CA ASP A 9 -12.38 10.29 1.24
C ASP A 9 -12.83 9.75 -0.12
N LEU A 10 -12.24 8.63 -0.56
CA LEU A 10 -12.50 8.01 -1.87
C LEU A 10 -12.58 6.50 -1.76
N VAL A 11 -13.45 5.88 -2.56
CA VAL A 11 -13.55 4.42 -2.71
C VAL A 11 -13.23 4.07 -4.15
N VAL A 12 -12.27 3.16 -4.36
CA VAL A 12 -11.89 2.70 -5.70
C VAL A 12 -13.08 2.02 -6.39
N GLY A 13 -13.28 2.30 -7.69
CA GLY A 13 -14.35 1.71 -8.50
C GLY A 13 -15.74 2.36 -8.34
N GLN A 14 -15.91 3.37 -7.47
CA GLN A 14 -17.18 4.11 -7.35
C GLN A 14 -17.29 5.36 -8.24
N LEU A 15 -16.17 5.86 -8.75
CA LEU A 15 -16.10 7.04 -9.63
C LEU A 15 -15.41 6.66 -10.94
N SER A 16 -15.65 7.44 -12.00
CA SER A 16 -14.81 7.39 -13.20
C SER A 16 -13.39 7.86 -12.87
N ASP A 17 -12.39 7.43 -13.64
CA ASP A 17 -10.99 7.78 -13.38
C ASP A 17 -10.76 9.30 -13.32
N GLU A 18 -11.42 10.05 -14.20
CA GLU A 18 -11.34 11.51 -14.23
C GLU A 18 -11.94 12.17 -12.97
N ALA A 19 -13.08 11.68 -12.51
CA ALA A 19 -13.72 12.16 -11.29
C ALA A 19 -12.94 11.75 -10.03
N PHE A 20 -12.34 10.56 -10.04
CA PHE A 20 -11.45 10.08 -8.99
C PHE A 20 -10.21 10.96 -8.89
N ALA A 21 -9.52 11.21 -10.01
CA ALA A 21 -8.34 12.06 -10.06
C ALA A 21 -8.63 13.49 -9.60
N SER A 22 -9.76 14.06 -10.04
CA SER A 22 -10.18 15.40 -9.63
C SER A 22 -10.46 15.49 -8.12
N SER A 23 -11.14 14.48 -7.57
CA SER A 23 -11.49 14.44 -6.15
C SER A 23 -10.27 14.19 -5.27
N LEU A 24 -9.34 13.33 -5.72
CA LEU A 24 -8.05 13.09 -5.08
C LEU A 24 -7.22 14.38 -5.01
N ALA A 25 -7.08 15.08 -6.13
CA ALA A 25 -6.37 16.36 -6.18
C ALA A 25 -7.01 17.40 -5.25
N SER A 26 -8.34 17.45 -5.18
CA SER A 26 -9.06 18.35 -4.27
C SER A 26 -8.83 18.02 -2.79
N ALA A 27 -8.88 16.73 -2.42
CA ALA A 27 -8.60 16.29 -1.05
C ALA A 27 -7.15 16.61 -0.64
N LEU A 28 -6.18 16.32 -1.50
CA LEU A 28 -4.78 16.65 -1.26
C LEU A 28 -4.55 18.17 -1.13
N ALA A 29 -5.17 18.98 -1.99
CA ALA A 29 -5.02 20.44 -1.94
C ALA A 29 -5.66 21.07 -0.70
N SER A 30 -6.75 20.51 -0.19
CA SER A 30 -7.51 21.08 0.93
C SER A 30 -7.07 20.56 2.30
N LYS A 31 -6.79 19.25 2.41
CA LYS A 31 -6.45 18.60 3.69
C LYS A 31 -4.96 18.32 3.83
N GLY A 32 -4.21 18.26 2.72
CA GLY A 32 -2.82 17.80 2.68
C GLY A 32 -2.66 16.28 2.68
N PHE A 33 -3.76 15.53 2.76
CA PHE A 33 -3.80 14.06 2.70
C PHE A 33 -5.13 13.58 2.10
N CYS A 34 -5.20 12.31 1.72
CA CYS A 34 -6.42 11.67 1.24
C CYS A 34 -6.47 10.22 1.71
N VAL A 35 -7.61 9.79 2.27
CA VAL A 35 -7.84 8.41 2.71
C VAL A 35 -8.62 7.67 1.63
N ILE A 36 -8.00 6.64 1.05
CA ILE A 36 -8.59 5.85 -0.03
C ILE A 36 -8.93 4.46 0.50
N ASP A 37 -10.17 4.03 0.30
CA ASP A 37 -10.57 2.64 0.45
C ASP A 37 -10.35 1.92 -0.88
N LEU A 38 -9.41 0.97 -0.85
CA LEU A 38 -9.00 0.19 -2.02
C LEU A 38 -9.99 -0.91 -2.38
N ALA A 39 -11.04 -1.12 -1.55
CA ALA A 39 -11.98 -2.23 -1.70
C ALA A 39 -11.25 -3.58 -1.85
N LEU A 40 -10.22 -3.79 -1.01
CA LEU A 40 -9.43 -5.02 -1.01
C LEU A 40 -10.37 -6.23 -0.78
N GLU A 41 -10.06 -7.34 -1.44
CA GLU A 41 -10.76 -8.59 -1.20
C GLU A 41 -10.67 -9.00 0.28
N ASP A 42 -11.76 -9.53 0.82
CA ASP A 42 -11.82 -9.98 2.22
C ASP A 42 -10.65 -10.90 2.56
N GLY A 43 -9.89 -10.54 3.60
CA GLY A 43 -8.75 -11.32 4.09
C GLY A 43 -7.43 -11.09 3.33
N LEU A 44 -7.42 -10.29 2.26
CA LEU A 44 -6.17 -9.95 1.54
C LEU A 44 -5.24 -9.13 2.44
N ALA A 45 -5.78 -8.15 3.17
CA ALA A 45 -5.01 -7.32 4.10
C ALA A 45 -4.40 -8.15 5.24
N GLU A 46 -5.15 -9.10 5.77
CA GLU A 46 -4.71 -10.01 6.84
C GLU A 46 -3.60 -10.94 6.37
N LYS A 47 -3.69 -11.44 5.13
CA LYS A 47 -2.62 -12.24 4.50
C LYS A 47 -1.36 -11.40 4.27
N ALA A 48 -1.48 -10.22 3.69
CA ALA A 48 -0.37 -9.28 3.48
C ALA A 48 0.32 -8.94 4.81
N ARG A 49 -0.46 -8.65 5.85
CA ARG A 49 0.07 -8.42 7.20
C ARG A 49 0.79 -9.65 7.74
N THR A 50 0.22 -10.85 7.57
CA THR A 50 0.84 -12.10 8.02
C THR A 50 2.20 -12.32 7.34
N GLU A 51 2.31 -12.05 6.04
CA GLU A 51 3.58 -12.11 5.32
C GLU A 51 4.60 -11.08 5.84
N ALA A 52 4.17 -9.83 6.07
CA ALA A 52 5.03 -8.80 6.63
C ALA A 52 5.53 -9.17 8.05
N ASP A 53 4.67 -9.75 8.88
CA ASP A 53 5.04 -10.22 10.22
C ASP A 53 6.00 -11.43 10.15
N ALA A 54 5.85 -12.32 9.15
CA ALA A 54 6.81 -13.40 8.91
C ALA A 54 8.20 -12.86 8.51
N LEU A 55 8.26 -11.88 7.60
CA LEU A 55 9.53 -11.21 7.24
C LEU A 55 10.20 -10.54 8.45
N ARG A 56 9.40 -9.99 9.38
CA ARG A 56 9.89 -9.44 10.64
C ARG A 56 10.43 -10.52 11.57
N ALA A 57 9.77 -11.67 11.67
CA ALA A 57 10.23 -12.80 12.47
C ALA A 57 11.53 -13.42 11.92
N GLU A 58 11.75 -13.32 10.60
CA GLU A 58 12.99 -13.73 9.92
C GLU A 58 14.14 -12.70 10.03
N ASP A 59 13.95 -11.60 10.76
CA ASP A 59 14.92 -10.49 10.89
C ASP A 59 15.35 -9.89 9.54
N ARG A 60 14.46 -9.90 8.54
CA ARG A 60 14.74 -9.39 7.19
C ARG A 60 14.59 -7.87 7.05
N PHE A 61 14.02 -7.21 8.05
CA PHE A 61 13.86 -5.76 8.06
C PHE A 61 15.11 -5.07 8.57
N TYR A 62 15.78 -4.29 7.73
CA TYR A 62 16.92 -3.47 8.14
C TYR A 62 16.55 -1.98 8.21
N GLN A 63 17.29 -1.25 9.04
CA GLN A 63 17.20 0.21 9.12
C GLN A 63 18.23 0.82 8.15
N PRO A 64 17.82 1.61 7.15
CA PRO A 64 18.73 2.33 6.29
C PRO A 64 19.48 3.41 7.09
N PRO A 65 20.62 3.91 6.58
CA PRO A 65 21.36 4.99 7.21
C PRO A 65 20.45 6.18 7.57
N ALA A 66 20.65 6.75 8.77
CA ALA A 66 19.80 7.82 9.30
C ALA A 66 19.66 9.01 8.33
N LEU A 67 20.74 9.40 7.64
CA LEU A 67 20.70 10.47 6.65
C LEU A 67 19.75 10.19 5.47
N ILE A 68 19.54 8.92 5.10
CA ILE A 68 18.58 8.50 4.08
C ILE A 68 17.17 8.48 4.67
N ALA A 69 16.99 7.90 5.86
CA ALA A 69 15.69 7.83 6.52
C ALA A 69 15.12 9.23 6.81
N ASP A 70 15.92 10.10 7.43
CA ASP A 70 15.54 11.47 7.80
C ASP A 70 15.31 12.34 6.56
N GLY A 71 16.11 12.15 5.51
CA GLY A 71 15.99 12.90 4.26
C GLY A 71 14.77 12.52 3.41
N LEU A 72 14.30 11.28 3.50
CA LEU A 72 13.16 10.78 2.71
C LEU A 72 11.84 10.81 3.48
N LEU A 73 11.84 10.39 4.75
CA LEU A 73 10.61 10.19 5.52
C LEU A 73 10.44 11.19 6.67
N GLY A 74 11.48 11.96 6.99
CA GLY A 74 11.45 12.92 8.09
C GLY A 74 11.43 12.26 9.48
N PRO A 75 11.23 13.06 10.55
CA PRO A 75 11.37 12.61 11.93
C PRO A 75 10.31 11.58 12.38
N GLU A 76 9.18 11.50 11.67
CA GLU A 76 8.07 10.57 11.97
C GLU A 76 8.11 9.29 11.12
N GLY A 77 9.12 9.15 10.24
CA GLY A 77 9.21 8.07 9.27
C GLY A 77 9.78 6.77 9.84
N SER A 78 9.01 5.69 9.87
CA SER A 78 9.55 4.36 10.19
C SER A 78 10.15 3.69 8.95
N ALA A 79 11.42 3.94 8.66
CA ALA A 79 12.09 3.51 7.43
C ALA A 79 12.59 2.06 7.45
N ARG A 80 11.90 1.06 8.01
CA ARG A 80 12.42 -0.32 7.93
C ARG A 80 12.13 -0.93 6.56
N ILE A 81 13.17 -1.48 5.93
CA ILE A 81 13.10 -2.03 4.57
C ILE A 81 13.32 -3.53 4.66
N ALA A 82 12.48 -4.31 3.98
CA ALA A 82 12.73 -5.71 3.69
C ALA A 82 12.65 -5.90 2.18
N GLU A 83 13.69 -6.50 1.58
CA GLU A 83 13.67 -6.82 0.16
C GLU A 83 12.77 -8.02 -0.09
N LEU A 84 11.82 -7.90 -1.02
CA LEU A 84 11.02 -9.02 -1.50
C LEU A 84 11.81 -9.79 -2.57
N ALA A 85 11.62 -11.11 -2.65
CA ALA A 85 12.30 -11.90 -3.66
C ALA A 85 11.75 -11.53 -5.05
N ALA A 86 12.63 -11.31 -6.03
CA ALA A 86 12.18 -11.01 -7.39
C ALA A 86 11.26 -12.13 -7.91
N PRO A 87 10.13 -11.80 -8.56
CA PRO A 87 9.22 -12.80 -9.09
C PRO A 87 9.98 -13.69 -10.07
N SER A 88 9.99 -15.00 -9.80
CA SER A 88 10.68 -15.96 -10.68
C SER A 88 9.98 -16.03 -12.04
N PRO A 89 10.72 -15.96 -13.16
CA PRO A 89 10.12 -16.02 -14.49
C PRO A 89 9.56 -17.43 -14.74
N GLY A 90 8.27 -17.63 -14.47
CA GLY A 90 7.53 -18.84 -14.83
C GLY A 90 6.80 -19.60 -13.71
N GLY A 91 6.74 -19.08 -12.48
CA GLY A 91 6.03 -19.75 -11.37
C GLY A 91 5.01 -18.82 -10.72
N GLY A 92 3.74 -19.23 -10.73
CA GLY A 92 2.68 -18.57 -9.98
C GLY A 92 3.11 -18.36 -8.52
N GLY A 93 2.92 -17.14 -8.03
CA GLY A 93 3.42 -16.63 -6.75
C GLY A 93 3.00 -17.51 -5.58
N ALA A 94 3.93 -18.35 -5.13
CA ALA A 94 3.82 -19.13 -3.91
C ALA A 94 5.09 -18.95 -3.04
N GLY A 95 5.72 -17.78 -3.14
CA GLY A 95 6.85 -17.36 -2.30
C GLY A 95 6.39 -16.36 -1.24
N ALA A 96 7.12 -16.28 -0.13
CA ALA A 96 6.93 -15.23 0.87
C ALA A 96 7.05 -13.84 0.21
N GLY A 97 5.98 -13.05 0.24
CA GLY A 97 5.90 -11.74 -0.41
C GLY A 97 4.93 -11.65 -1.58
N ALA A 98 4.37 -12.77 -2.06
CA ALA A 98 3.44 -12.74 -3.20
C ALA A 98 2.19 -11.89 -2.91
N THR A 99 1.64 -11.95 -1.69
CA THR A 99 0.48 -11.13 -1.34
C THR A 99 0.88 -9.65 -1.21
N LEU A 100 2.10 -9.37 -0.74
CA LEU A 100 2.63 -8.00 -0.69
C LEU A 100 2.83 -7.42 -2.10
N ASP A 101 3.33 -8.21 -3.04
CA ASP A 101 3.48 -7.83 -4.46
C ASP A 101 2.12 -7.57 -5.11
N ASP A 102 1.10 -8.39 -4.82
CA ASP A 102 -0.25 -8.18 -5.31
C ASP A 102 -0.83 -6.85 -4.80
N VAL A 103 -0.67 -6.55 -3.51
CA VAL A 103 -1.12 -5.29 -2.92
C VAL A 103 -0.35 -4.09 -3.51
N ASP A 104 0.96 -4.19 -3.69
CA ASP A 104 1.77 -3.14 -4.32
C ASP A 104 1.35 -2.86 -5.76
N THR A 105 1.06 -3.93 -6.53
CA THR A 105 0.55 -3.83 -7.90
C THR A 105 -0.82 -3.14 -7.93
N MET A 106 -1.71 -3.47 -6.98
CA MET A 106 -3.01 -2.80 -6.84
C MET A 106 -2.84 -1.32 -6.50
N ILE A 107 -1.91 -0.95 -5.62
CA ILE A 107 -1.67 0.45 -5.27
C ILE A 107 -1.10 1.22 -6.45
N SER A 108 -0.19 0.60 -7.20
CA SER A 108 0.44 1.21 -8.39
C SER A 108 -0.55 1.45 -9.54
N SER A 109 -1.65 0.69 -9.62
CA SER A 109 -2.67 0.86 -10.66
C SER A 109 -3.80 1.81 -10.27
N ILE A 110 -3.81 2.36 -9.05
CA ILE A 110 -4.85 3.31 -8.63
C ILE A 110 -4.84 4.53 -9.57
N GLY A 111 -5.99 4.78 -10.20
CA GLY A 111 -6.20 5.95 -11.07
C GLY A 111 -5.62 5.81 -12.48
N VAL A 112 -5.16 4.61 -12.87
CA VAL A 112 -4.75 4.27 -14.24
C VAL A 112 -5.55 3.06 -14.69
N SER A 113 -6.74 3.29 -15.25
CA SER A 113 -7.54 2.27 -15.94
C SER A 113 -7.43 2.41 -17.46
#